data_AF-A0A9P9PZ45-F1
#
_entry.id   AF-A0A9P9PZ45-F1
#
_cell.length_a   1.000
_cell.length_b   1.000
_cell.length_c   1.000
_cell.angle_alpha   90.00
_cell.angle_beta   90.00
_cell.angle_gamma   90.00
#
_symmetry.space_group_name_H-M   'P 1'
#
loop_
_entity.id
_entity.type
_entity.pdbx_description
1 polymer ?
#
loop_
_entity_poly.entity_id
_entity_poly.type
_entity_poly.pdbx_seq_one_letter_code
_entity_poly.pdbx_strand_id
1 'polypeptide(L)'
;MTTGHSTPRAGLLSTTFWEVLPSNYNKIKARWEKIFRLYNESKSGLLASDRDGATNSLKVELEMLEHDLQNYRDIVKGIDITDMAGIYVTAGKSPHRALQIAKEDFEHLERSLKQVEEKITEVRADVAYGRSDGI
;
A
#
# COMPACT_ATOMS: atom_id res chain seq x y z
N MET A 1 -26.74 -34.24 -12.56
CA MET A 1 -26.05 -33.08 -13.14
C MET A 1 -26.32 -31.88 -12.24
N THR A 2 -25.44 -31.59 -11.29
CA THR A 2 -25.56 -30.43 -10.42
C THR A 2 -24.81 -29.27 -11.07
N THR A 3 -25.56 -28.32 -11.63
CA THR A 3 -25.01 -27.04 -12.07
C THR A 3 -24.55 -26.28 -10.83
N GLY A 4 -23.25 -26.35 -10.53
CA GLY A 4 -22.63 -25.54 -9.49
C GLY A 4 -22.73 -24.08 -9.87
N HIS A 5 -23.71 -23.37 -9.31
CA HIS A 5 -23.71 -21.91 -9.34
C HIS A 5 -22.44 -21.45 -8.63
N SER A 6 -21.52 -20.83 -9.38
CA SER A 6 -20.46 -20.02 -8.81
C SER A 6 -21.10 -19.02 -7.86
N THR A 7 -20.91 -19.23 -6.56
CA THR A 7 -21.35 -18.29 -5.53
C THR A 7 -20.70 -16.93 -5.85
N PRO A 8 -21.48 -15.85 -6.05
CA PRO A 8 -20.97 -14.54 -6.46
C PRO A 8 -19.81 -14.03 -5.59
N ARG A 9 -19.81 -14.44 -4.32
CA ARG A 9 -18.79 -14.12 -3.32
C ARG A 9 -17.41 -14.71 -3.63
N ALA A 10 -17.33 -15.91 -4.23
CA ALA A 10 -16.06 -16.54 -4.59
C ALA A 10 -15.38 -15.85 -5.78
N GLY A 11 -16.16 -15.40 -6.77
CA GLY A 11 -15.67 -14.62 -7.90
C GLY A 11 -15.11 -13.26 -7.46
N LEU A 12 -15.85 -12.55 -6.60
CA LEU A 12 -15.41 -11.27 -6.02
C LEU A 12 -14.13 -11.41 -5.19
N LEU A 13 -14.03 -12.47 -4.37
CA LEU A 13 -12.82 -12.76 -3.59
C LEU A 13 -11.62 -13.04 -4.52
N SER A 14 -11.81 -13.85 -5.56
CA SER A 14 -10.77 -14.19 -6.53
C SER A 14 -10.24 -12.95 -7.25
N THR A 15 -11.12 -12.10 -7.78
CA THR A 15 -10.71 -10.85 -8.44
C THR A 15 -10.01 -9.91 -7.46
N THR A 16 -10.54 -9.78 -6.24
CA THR A 16 -9.92 -8.92 -5.22
C THR A 16 -8.51 -9.39 -4.87
N PHE A 17 -8.34 -10.70 -4.66
CA PHE A 17 -7.08 -11.28 -4.20
C PHE A 17 -6.01 -11.36 -5.31
N TRP A 18 -6.39 -11.76 -6.52
CA TRP A 18 -5.43 -12.01 -7.59
C TRP A 18 -5.17 -10.82 -8.50
N GLU A 19 -6.08 -9.85 -8.57
CA GLU A 19 -5.96 -8.72 -9.49
C GLU A 19 -5.90 -7.39 -8.75
N VAL A 20 -6.90 -7.09 -7.91
CA VAL A 20 -7.06 -5.77 -7.31
C VAL A 20 -5.95 -5.48 -6.29
N LEU A 21 -5.70 -6.39 -5.35
CA LEU A 21 -4.67 -6.21 -4.32
C LEU A 21 -3.26 -6.08 -4.94
N PRO A 22 -2.80 -7.00 -5.81
CA PRO A 22 -1.50 -6.86 -6.47
C PRO A 22 -1.38 -5.57 -7.30
N SER A 23 -2.45 -5.17 -8.00
CA SER A 23 -2.45 -3.93 -8.78
C SER A 23 -2.24 -2.70 -7.91
N ASN A 24 -2.97 -2.59 -6.78
CA ASN A 24 -2.81 -1.46 -5.86
C ASN A 24 -1.45 -1.48 -5.16
N TYR A 25 -0.93 -2.65 -4.78
CA TYR A 25 0.42 -2.78 -4.25
C TYR A 25 1.49 -2.28 -5.23
N ASN A 26 1.38 -2.65 -6.51
CA ASN A 26 2.30 -2.19 -7.55
C ASN A 26 2.23 -0.67 -7.76
N LYS A 27 1.02 -0.08 -7.68
CA LYS A 27 0.85 1.39 -7.73
C LYS A 27 1.56 2.08 -6.58
N ILE A 28 1.35 1.60 -5.35
CA ILE A 28 2.02 2.11 -4.14
C ILE A 28 3.54 2.04 -4.30
N LYS A 29 4.06 0.89 -4.74
CA LYS A 29 5.50 0.70 -4.96
C LYS A 29 6.08 1.68 -5.99
N ALA A 30 5.46 1.77 -7.16
CA ALA A 30 5.92 2.66 -8.23
C ALA A 30 5.91 4.13 -7.79
N ARG A 31 4.90 4.52 -7.01
CA ARG A 31 4.80 5.88 -6.46
C ARG A 31 5.87 6.15 -5.41
N TRP A 32 6.15 5.18 -4.54
CA TRP A 32 7.24 5.28 -3.56
C TRP A 32 8.61 5.48 -4.23
N GLU A 33 8.89 4.73 -5.31
CA GLU A 33 10.11 4.90 -6.11
C GLU A 33 10.20 6.30 -6.73
N LYS A 34 9.09 6.84 -7.22
CA LYS A 34 9.01 8.21 -7.76
C LYS A 34 9.25 9.27 -6.67
N ILE A 35 8.67 9.09 -5.48
CA ILE A 35 8.90 9.96 -4.31
C ILE A 35 10.37 9.99 -3.95
N PHE A 36 11.04 8.84 -3.88
CA PHE A 36 12.46 8.77 -3.57
C PHE A 36 13.31 9.55 -4.59
N ARG A 37 12.99 9.42 -5.88
CA ARG A 37 13.69 10.19 -6.94
C ARG A 37 13.48 11.69 -6.77
N LEU A 38 12.23 12.14 -6.63
CA LEU A 38 11.89 13.56 -6.46
C LEU A 38 12.51 14.15 -5.19
N TYR A 39 12.57 13.37 -4.12
CA TYR A 39 13.23 13.76 -2.88
C TYR A 39 14.73 14.02 -3.09
N ASN A 40 15.43 13.12 -3.79
CA ASN A 40 16.83 13.34 -4.13
C ASN A 40 17.03 14.55 -5.07
N GLU A 41 16.16 14.71 -6.07
CA GLU A 41 16.19 15.87 -6.98
C GLU A 41 15.95 17.19 -6.24
N SER A 42 15.03 17.22 -5.26
CA SER A 42 14.75 18.40 -4.43
C SER A 42 15.95 18.85 -3.60
N LYS A 43 16.81 17.89 -3.20
CA LYS A 43 18.04 18.15 -2.44
C LYS A 43 19.25 18.49 -3.31
N SER A 44 19.35 17.89 -4.49
CA SER A 44 20.56 17.93 -5.33
C SER A 44 20.45 18.82 -6.57
N GLY A 45 19.27 19.38 -6.86
CA GLY A 45 19.06 20.23 -8.04
C GLY A 45 20.07 21.38 -8.12
N LEU A 46 20.57 21.70 -9.31
CA LEU A 46 21.58 22.74 -9.49
C LEU A 46 20.99 24.15 -9.40
N LEU A 47 19.75 24.32 -9.87
CA LEU A 47 19.03 25.59 -9.84
C LEU A 47 17.95 25.57 -8.75
N ALA A 48 17.69 26.73 -8.15
CA ALA A 48 16.61 26.88 -7.16
C ALA A 48 15.22 26.54 -7.76
N SER A 49 14.98 26.90 -9.03
CA SER A 49 13.76 26.56 -9.76
C SER A 49 13.54 25.06 -9.90
N ASP A 50 14.62 24.30 -10.10
CA ASP A 50 14.55 22.84 -10.27
C ASP A 50 14.21 22.18 -8.92
N ARG A 51 14.83 22.67 -7.83
CA ARG A 51 14.51 22.24 -6.46
C ARG A 51 13.06 22.54 -6.09
N ASP A 52 12.54 23.69 -6.50
CA ASP A 52 11.15 24.10 -6.27
C ASP A 52 10.15 23.26 -7.05
N GLY A 53 10.43 23.00 -8.33
CA GLY A 53 9.64 22.09 -9.16
C GLY A 53 9.60 20.68 -8.59
N ALA A 54 10.75 20.15 -8.17
CA ALA A 54 10.85 18.83 -7.54
C ALA A 54 10.11 18.79 -6.20
N THR A 55 10.21 19.84 -5.38
CA THR A 55 9.52 19.95 -4.08
C THR A 55 8.00 19.96 -4.24
N ASN A 56 7.48 20.73 -5.20
CA ASN A 56 6.03 20.79 -5.45
C ASN A 56 5.53 19.44 -5.97
N SER A 57 6.26 18.82 -6.90
CA SER A 57 5.94 17.49 -7.41
C SER A 57 5.96 16.44 -6.30
N LEU A 58 6.94 16.51 -5.39
CA LEU A 58 7.07 15.60 -4.26
C LEU A 58 5.88 15.69 -3.30
N LYS A 59 5.41 16.91 -2.98
CA LYS A 59 4.22 17.11 -2.13
C LYS A 59 2.98 16.43 -2.71
N VAL A 60 2.75 16.61 -4.01
CA VAL A 60 1.63 15.99 -4.73
C VAL A 60 1.73 14.47 -4.71
N GLU A 61 2.92 13.91 -4.96
CA GLU A 61 3.10 12.46 -4.95
C GLU A 61 2.93 11.86 -3.55
N LEU A 62 3.36 12.56 -2.49
CA LEU A 62 3.15 12.14 -1.10
C LEU A 62 1.65 12.09 -0.76
N GLU A 63 0.86 13.10 -1.15
CA GLU A 63 -0.60 13.11 -0.97
C GLU A 63 -1.29 11.96 -1.71
N MET A 64 -0.89 11.74 -2.96
CA MET A 64 -1.43 10.62 -3.75
C MET A 64 -1.05 9.27 -3.15
N LEU A 65 0.13 9.14 -2.54
CA LEU A 65 0.53 7.90 -1.86
C LEU A 65 -0.29 7.64 -0.61
N GLU A 66 -0.55 8.66 0.21
CA GLU A 66 -1.43 8.54 1.38
C GLU A 66 -2.82 8.04 0.96
N HIS A 67 -3.37 8.58 -0.13
CA HIS A 67 -4.64 8.12 -0.68
C HIS A 67 -4.57 6.68 -1.21
N ASP A 68 -3.50 6.29 -1.91
CA ASP A 68 -3.32 4.93 -2.42
C ASP A 68 -3.19 3.91 -1.27
N LEU A 69 -2.49 4.26 -0.18
CA LEU A 69 -2.39 3.44 1.03
C LEU A 69 -3.73 3.28 1.73
N GLN A 70 -4.50 4.37 1.84
CA GLN A 70 -5.83 4.33 2.44
C GLN A 70 -6.78 3.43 1.63
N ASN A 71 -6.79 3.57 0.31
CA ASN A 71 -7.57 2.69 -0.57
C ASN A 71 -7.18 1.22 -0.43
N TYR A 72 -5.88 0.95 -0.38
CA TYR A 72 -5.37 -0.41 -0.19
C TYR A 72 -5.85 -0.98 1.16
N ARG A 73 -5.77 -0.19 2.23
CA ARG A 73 -6.26 -0.58 3.56
C ARG A 73 -7.77 -0.86 3.56
N ASP A 74 -8.55 -0.04 2.86
CA ASP A 74 -10.01 -0.21 2.80
C ASP A 74 -10.41 -1.47 2.02
N ILE A 75 -9.70 -1.79 0.94
CA ILE A 75 -9.89 -3.06 0.21
C ILE A 75 -9.59 -4.25 1.14
N VAL A 76 -8.46 -4.21 1.83
CA VAL A 76 -8.03 -5.28 2.76
C VAL A 76 -9.05 -5.46 3.89
N LYS A 77 -9.51 -4.38 4.53
CA LYS A 77 -10.52 -4.42 5.58
C LYS A 77 -11.87 -4.98 5.11
N GLY A 78 -12.17 -4.87 3.81
CA GLY A 78 -13.35 -5.46 3.19
C GLY A 78 -13.28 -6.99 3.02
N ILE A 79 -12.12 -7.62 3.22
CA ILE A 79 -11.94 -9.06 3.08
C ILE A 79 -12.35 -9.76 4.39
N ASP A 80 -13.29 -10.70 4.29
CA ASP A 80 -13.66 -11.56 5.41
C ASP A 80 -12.50 -12.50 5.73
N ILE A 81 -12.03 -12.45 6.98
CA ILE A 81 -10.92 -13.28 7.46
C ILE A 81 -11.21 -14.78 7.35
N THR A 82 -12.47 -15.17 7.39
CA THR A 82 -12.92 -16.56 7.23
C THR A 82 -12.76 -17.01 5.78
N ASP A 83 -13.08 -16.14 4.83
CA ASP A 83 -12.87 -16.41 3.40
C ASP A 83 -11.37 -16.54 3.11
N MET A 84 -10.55 -15.71 3.76
CA MET A 84 -9.09 -15.76 3.66
C MET A 84 -8.49 -17.02 4.30
N ALA A 85 -9.03 -17.47 5.44
CA ALA A 85 -8.69 -18.76 6.04
C ALA A 85 -9.06 -19.93 5.12
N GLY A 86 -10.16 -19.83 4.35
CA GLY A 86 -10.57 -20.84 3.37
C GLY A 86 -9.50 -21.13 2.30
N ILE A 87 -8.74 -20.11 1.89
CA ILE A 87 -7.60 -20.28 0.97
C ILE A 87 -6.52 -21.16 1.61
N TYR A 88 -6.18 -20.92 2.88
CA TYR A 88 -5.20 -21.73 3.60
C TYR A 88 -5.67 -23.16 3.87
N VAL A 89 -6.98 -23.37 4.10
CA VAL A 89 -7.56 -24.71 4.21
C VAL A 89 -7.41 -25.47 2.89
N THR A 90 -7.69 -24.81 1.76
CA THR A 90 -7.52 -25.39 0.42
C THR A 90 -6.05 -25.75 0.15
N ALA A 91 -5.12 -25.00 0.71
CA ALA A 91 -3.68 -25.29 0.69
C ALA A 91 -3.24 -26.38 1.71
N GLY A 92 -4.18 -27.08 2.36
CA GLY A 92 -3.91 -28.22 3.24
C GLY A 92 -3.69 -27.88 4.72
N LYS A 93 -3.98 -26.65 5.16
CA LYS A 93 -3.92 -26.30 6.59
C LYS A 93 -5.19 -26.74 7.33
N SER A 94 -5.06 -27.09 8.60
CA SER A 94 -6.24 -27.32 9.45
C SER A 94 -7.03 -26.01 9.63
N PRO A 95 -8.36 -26.05 9.80
CA PRO A 95 -9.18 -24.83 9.91
C PRO A 95 -8.71 -23.86 11.01
N HIS A 96 -8.32 -24.38 12.18
CA HIS A 96 -7.78 -23.56 13.26
C HIS A 96 -6.47 -22.89 12.88
N ARG A 97 -5.55 -23.63 12.26
CA ARG A 97 -4.25 -23.08 11.83
C ARG A 97 -4.42 -22.08 10.69
N ALA A 98 -5.33 -22.36 9.76
CA ALA A 98 -5.65 -21.47 8.65
C ALA A 98 -6.17 -20.11 9.13
N LEU A 99 -7.09 -20.11 10.10
CA LEU A 99 -7.60 -18.88 10.70
C LEU A 99 -6.52 -18.10 11.46
N GLN A 100 -5.64 -18.80 12.16
CA GLN A 100 -4.50 -18.17 12.84
C GLN A 100 -3.56 -17.49 11.84
N ILE A 101 -3.16 -18.20 10.78
CA ILE A 101 -2.29 -17.63 9.74
C ILE A 101 -2.94 -16.41 9.09
N ALA A 102 -4.23 -16.49 8.75
CA ALA A 102 -4.94 -15.35 8.19
C ALA A 102 -4.87 -14.12 9.11
N LYS A 103 -5.11 -14.28 10.42
CA LYS A 103 -4.96 -13.18 11.41
C LYS A 103 -3.56 -12.60 11.43
N GLU A 104 -2.55 -13.46 11.50
CA GLU A 104 -1.13 -13.06 11.53
C GLU A 104 -0.77 -12.25 10.27
N ASP A 105 -1.27 -12.64 9.10
CA ASP A 105 -1.03 -11.92 7.84
C ASP A 105 -1.70 -10.54 7.81
N PHE A 106 -2.96 -10.44 8.26
CA PHE A 106 -3.65 -9.14 8.38
C PHE A 106 -2.91 -8.19 9.34
N GLU A 107 -2.46 -8.70 10.48
CA GLU A 107 -1.68 -7.92 11.45
C GLU A 107 -0.31 -7.52 10.92
N HIS A 108 0.35 -8.39 10.15
CA HIS A 108 1.62 -8.06 9.51
C HIS A 108 1.42 -6.97 8.47
N LEU A 109 0.38 -7.09 7.64
CA LEU A 109 0.05 -6.11 6.61
C LEU A 109 -0.23 -4.72 7.20
N GLU A 110 -1.04 -4.64 8.25
CA GLU A 110 -1.33 -3.38 8.92
C GLU A 110 -0.07 -2.75 9.54
N ARG A 111 0.84 -3.57 10.09
CA ARG A 111 2.15 -3.08 10.56
C ARG A 111 3.01 -2.55 9.42
N SER A 112 3.06 -3.24 8.29
CA SER A 112 3.80 -2.77 7.10
C SER A 112 3.24 -1.46 6.56
N LEU A 113 1.91 -1.30 6.50
CA LEU A 113 1.29 -0.04 6.05
C LEU A 113 1.65 1.12 6.98
N LYS A 114 1.60 0.92 8.30
CA LYS A 114 2.02 1.94 9.28
C LYS A 114 3.46 2.39 9.11
N GLN A 115 4.38 1.46 8.84
CA GLN A 115 5.79 1.82 8.60
C GLN A 115 5.95 2.71 7.37
N VAL A 116 5.15 2.50 6.32
CA VAL A 116 5.17 3.37 5.14
C VAL A 116 4.59 4.76 5.48
N GLU A 117 3.50 4.83 6.24
CA GLU A 117 2.91 6.09 6.71
C GLU A 117 3.87 6.91 7.59
N GLU A 118 4.62 6.24 8.46
CA GLU A 118 5.69 6.85 9.25
C GLU A 118 6.78 7.45 8.33
N LYS A 119 7.22 6.71 7.30
CA LYS A 119 8.20 7.23 6.35
C LYS A 119 7.68 8.37 5.49
N ILE A 120 6.41 8.38 5.10
CA ILE A 120 5.78 9.53 4.44
C ILE A 120 5.85 10.76 5.35
N THR A 121 5.53 10.59 6.63
CA THR A 121 5.54 11.66 7.62
C THR A 121 6.96 12.23 7.80
N GLU A 122 7.98 11.36 7.88
CA GLU A 122 9.38 11.77 7.93
C GLU A 122 9.80 12.58 6.69
N VAL A 123 9.49 12.09 5.48
CA VAL A 123 9.83 12.79 4.23
C VAL A 123 9.11 14.14 4.15
N ARG A 124 7.83 14.21 4.55
CA ARG A 124 7.08 15.48 4.62
C ARG A 124 7.74 16.47 5.57
N ALA A 125 8.11 16.03 6.76
CA ALA A 125 8.76 16.88 7.74
C ALA A 125 10.09 17.42 7.20
N ASP A 126 10.92 16.56 6.60
CA ASP A 126 12.19 16.99 6.02
C ASP A 126 12.01 17.97 4.86
N VAL A 127 10.98 17.80 4.03
CA VAL A 127 10.67 18.77 2.95
C VAL A 127 10.17 20.10 3.50
N ALA A 128 9.41 20.09 4.59
CA ALA A 128 8.89 21.29 5.24
C ALA A 128 9.99 22.07 5.99
N TYR A 129 10.87 21.36 6.70
CA TYR A 129 11.86 21.95 7.62
C TYR A 129 13.29 21.99 7.08
N GLY A 130 13.68 21.10 6.16
CA GLY A 130 15.03 21.06 5.57
C GLY A 130 15.38 22.27 4.69
N ARG A 131 14.41 23.15 4.44
CA ARG A 131 14.62 24.45 3.77
C ARG A 131 15.09 25.57 4.71
N SER A 132 15.08 25.33 6.03
CA SER A 132 15.39 26.34 7.06
C SER A 132 16.89 26.50 7.31
N ASP A 133 17.72 25.52 6.97
CA ASP A 133 19.16 25.49 7.28
C ASP A 133 20.04 25.96 6.11
N GLY A 134 19.44 26.59 5.09
CA GLY A 134 20.09 26.94 3.82
C GLY A 134 20.03 28.42 3.45
N ILE A 135 20.00 29.34 4.42
CA ILE A 135 20.19 30.78 4.21
C ILE A 135 21.23 31.30 5.21
#